data_AF-A0A1P8AZP3-F1
#
_entry.id   AF-A0A1P8AZP3-F1
#
_cell.length_a   1.000
_cell.length_b   1.000
_cell.length_c   1.000
_cell.angle_alpha   90.00
_cell.angle_beta   90.00
_cell.angle_gamma   90.00
#
_symmetry.space_group_name_H-M   'P 1'
#
loop_
_entity.id
_entity.type
_entity.pdbx_description
1 polymer ?
#
loop_
_entity_poly.entity_id
_entity_poly.type
_entity_poly.pdbx_seq_one_letter_code
_entity_poly.pdbx_strand_id
1 'polypeptide(L)'
;MRAFKFALVEVVKDLLKPAWKEGKLNKDGYKNIVKKVAEKVTGTMQSGNVPQTQEKIDHYLSASKPKLTKLVQAYVGKIKKT
;
A
#
# COMPACT_ATOMS: atom_id res chain seq x y z
N MET A 1 -5.45 9.98 -11.95
CA MET A 1 -4.58 9.44 -10.88
C MET A 1 -5.26 9.25 -9.52
N ARG A 2 -6.26 10.07 -9.11
CA ARG A 2 -6.92 9.89 -7.79
C ARG A 2 -7.49 8.49 -7.57
N ALA A 3 -8.18 7.92 -8.56
CA ALA A 3 -8.78 6.58 -8.46
C ALA A 3 -7.74 5.50 -8.11
N PHE A 4 -6.63 5.43 -8.86
CA PHE A 4 -5.56 4.48 -8.58
C PHE A 4 -4.99 4.65 -7.16
N LYS A 5 -4.70 5.90 -6.76
CA LYS A 5 -4.17 6.18 -5.42
C LYS A 5 -5.16 5.79 -4.32
N PHE A 6 -6.46 6.00 -4.55
CA PHE A 6 -7.51 5.61 -3.61
C PHE A 6 -7.60 4.10 -3.46
N ALA A 7 -7.72 3.37 -4.57
CA ALA A 7 -7.80 1.91 -4.57
C ALA A 7 -6.53 1.26 -3.96
N LEU A 8 -5.35 1.82 -4.27
CA LEU A 8 -4.10 1.40 -3.67
C LEU A 8 -4.10 1.59 -2.15
N VAL A 9 -4.57 2.75 -1.66
CA VAL A 9 -4.69 3.02 -0.23
C VAL A 9 -5.65 2.04 0.44
N GLU A 10 -6.78 1.70 -0.18
CA GLU A 10 -7.73 0.72 0.36
C GLU A 10 -7.10 -0.67 0.51
N VAL A 11 -6.40 -1.14 -0.53
CA VAL A 11 -5.68 -2.43 -0.47
C VAL A 11 -4.63 -2.41 0.63
N VAL A 12 -3.85 -1.34 0.76
CA VAL A 12 -2.83 -1.24 1.81
C VAL A 12 -3.45 -1.20 3.20
N LYS A 13 -4.57 -0.48 3.37
CA LYS A 13 -5.32 -0.45 4.63
C LYS A 13 -5.81 -1.83 5.04
N ASP A 14 -6.30 -2.62 4.09
CA ASP A 14 -6.77 -3.98 4.33
C ASP A 14 -5.63 -4.93 4.70
N LEU A 15 -4.49 -4.83 4.00
CA LEU A 15 -3.27 -5.56 4.33
C LEU A 15 -2.70 -5.20 5.71
N LEU A 16 -2.96 -3.97 6.18
CA LEU A 16 -2.52 -3.50 7.49
C LEU A 16 -3.49 -3.87 8.63
N LYS A 17 -4.74 -4.25 8.35
CA LYS A 17 -5.72 -4.63 9.40
C LYS A 17 -5.19 -5.70 10.37
N PRO A 18 -4.52 -6.78 9.94
CA PRO A 18 -3.98 -7.78 10.85
C PRO A 18 -2.91 -7.18 11.76
N ALA A 19 -1.93 -6.46 11.19
CA ALA A 19 -0.87 -5.82 11.96
C ALA A 19 -1.40 -4.77 12.95
N TRP A 20 -2.47 -4.05 12.59
CA TRP A 20 -3.18 -3.14 13.48
C TRP A 20 -3.87 -3.89 14.63
N LYS A 21 -4.64 -4.93 14.32
CA LYS A 21 -5.34 -5.75 15.33
C LYS A 21 -4.39 -6.46 16.29
N GLU A 22 -3.24 -6.91 15.80
CA GLU A 22 -2.16 -7.51 16.60
C GLU A 22 -1.39 -6.49 17.46
N GLY A 23 -1.75 -5.20 17.42
CA GLY A 23 -1.08 -4.15 18.18
C GLY A 23 0.35 -3.86 17.72
N LYS A 24 0.75 -4.30 16.51
CA LYS A 24 2.09 -4.05 15.96
C LYS A 24 2.26 -2.62 15.44
N LEU A 25 1.18 -1.85 15.33
CA LEU A 25 1.16 -0.51 14.77
C LEU A 25 0.32 0.44 15.63
N ASN A 26 0.86 1.63 15.88
CA ASN A 26 0.10 2.76 16.41
C ASN A 26 -0.52 3.59 15.26
N LYS A 27 -1.42 4.52 15.60
CA LYS A 27 -2.20 5.33 14.63
C LYS A 27 -1.30 6.06 13.62
N ASP A 28 -0.18 6.61 14.09
CA ASP A 28 0.78 7.31 13.25
C ASP A 28 1.58 6.36 12.37
N GLY A 29 2.04 5.24 12.91
CA GLY A 29 2.71 4.17 12.16
C GLY A 29 1.82 3.65 11.04
N TYR A 30 0.53 3.40 11.32
CA TYR A 30 -0.44 3.00 10.31
C TYR A 30 -0.56 4.02 9.17
N LYS A 31 -0.81 5.29 9.52
CA LYS A 31 -0.90 6.37 8.51
C LYS A 31 0.39 6.52 7.71
N ASN A 32 1.53 6.43 8.38
CA ASN A 32 2.84 6.59 7.76
C ASN A 32 3.15 5.43 6.78
N ILE A 33 2.81 4.19 7.13
CA ILE A 33 2.97 3.05 6.21
C ILE A 33 2.05 3.20 5.00
N VAL A 34 0.76 3.53 5.20
CA VAL A 34 -0.18 3.75 4.09
C VAL A 34 0.38 4.80 3.13
N LYS A 35 0.88 5.93 3.66
CA LYS A 35 1.48 6.99 2.86
C LYS A 35 2.74 6.51 2.14
N LYS A 36 3.70 5.90 2.86
CA LYS A 36 4.96 5.41 2.28
C LYS A 36 4.75 4.39 1.18
N VAL A 37 3.84 3.43 1.37
CA VAL A 37 3.54 2.41 0.36
C VAL A 37 2.91 3.05 -0.86
N ALA A 38 1.92 3.94 -0.67
CA ALA A 38 1.30 4.65 -1.78
C ALA A 38 2.33 5.45 -2.58
N GLU A 39 3.16 6.26 -1.91
CA GLU A 39 4.22 7.05 -2.54
C GLU A 39 5.27 6.17 -3.24
N LYS A 40 5.67 5.05 -2.62
CA LYS A 40 6.64 4.12 -3.20
C LYS A 40 6.11 3.53 -4.50
N VAL A 41 4.87 3.04 -4.51
CA VAL A 41 4.27 2.44 -5.70
C VAL A 41 4.07 3.49 -6.78
N THR A 42 3.44 4.63 -6.46
CA THR A 42 3.22 5.69 -7.46
C THR A 42 4.54 6.27 -7.98
N GLY A 43 5.57 6.35 -7.15
CA GLY A 43 6.90 6.83 -7.54
C GLY A 43 7.70 5.84 -8.38
N THR A 44 7.42 4.53 -8.27
CA THR A 44 8.00 3.53 -9.17
C THR A 44 7.31 3.46 -10.53
N MET A 45 6.11 4.03 -10.65
CA MET A 45 5.38 4.04 -11.92
C MET A 45 5.81 5.28 -12.71
N GLN A 46 6.51 5.06 -13.83
CA GLN A 46 6.71 6.12 -14.82
C GLN A 46 5.34 6.66 -15.27
N SER A 47 5.22 7.97 -15.45
CA SER A 47 3.93 8.69 -15.60
C SER A 47 2.97 8.11 -16.64
N GLY A 48 3.46 7.34 -17.63
CA GLY A 48 2.62 6.67 -18.64
C GLY A 48 2.03 5.32 -18.23
N ASN A 49 2.52 4.67 -17.16
CA ASN A 49 2.09 3.32 -16.76
C ASN A 49 1.04 3.29 -15.65
N VAL A 50 0.58 4.46 -15.16
CA VAL A 50 -0.42 4.51 -14.10
C VAL A 50 -1.79 4.14 -14.66
N PRO A 51 -2.44 3.07 -14.17
CA PRO A 51 -3.74 2.67 -14.68
C PRO A 51 -4.79 3.74 -14.40
N GLN A 52 -5.52 4.13 -15.45
CA GLN A 52 -6.52 5.19 -15.40
C GLN A 52 -7.96 4.68 -15.29
N THR A 53 -8.24 3.46 -15.76
CA THR A 53 -9.56 2.84 -15.69
C THR A 53 -9.65 1.88 -14.51
N GLN A 54 -10.85 1.71 -13.94
CA GLN A 54 -11.07 0.84 -12.79
C GLN A 54 -10.60 -0.60 -13.06
N GLU A 55 -10.94 -1.18 -14.20
CA GLU A 55 -10.44 -2.51 -14.61
C GLU A 55 -8.92 -2.62 -14.59
N LYS A 56 -8.20 -1.64 -15.16
CA LYS A 56 -6.73 -1.65 -15.15
C LYS A 56 -6.17 -1.50 -13.74
N ILE A 57 -6.84 -0.72 -12.89
CA ILE A 57 -6.47 -0.54 -11.49
C ILE A 57 -6.62 -1.87 -10.75
N ASP A 58 -7.78 -2.52 -10.85
CA ASP A 58 -8.04 -3.81 -10.21
C ASP A 58 -7.12 -4.90 -10.72
N HIS A 59 -6.89 -4.97 -12.03
CA HIS A 59 -5.94 -5.91 -12.62
C HIS A 59 -4.51 -5.69 -12.07
N TYR A 60 -4.04 -4.44 -12.04
CA TYR A 60 -2.74 -4.11 -11.48
C TYR A 60 -2.66 -4.44 -9.99
N LEU A 61 -3.67 -4.08 -9.19
CA LEU A 61 -3.70 -4.31 -7.75
C LEU A 61 -3.74 -5.79 -7.43
N SER A 62 -4.51 -6.58 -8.19
CA SER A 62 -4.57 -8.04 -8.06
C SER A 62 -3.21 -8.68 -8.37
N ALA A 63 -2.60 -8.33 -9.51
CA ALA A 63 -1.29 -8.83 -9.90
C ALA A 63 -0.17 -8.39 -8.94
N SER A 64 -0.29 -7.18 -8.38
CA SER A 64 0.70 -6.60 -7.47
C SER A 64 0.44 -6.94 -6.00
N LYS A 65 -0.70 -7.54 -5.65
CA LYS A 65 -1.09 -7.87 -4.27
C LYS A 65 -0.01 -8.61 -3.48
N PRO A 66 0.66 -9.65 -3.99
CA PRO A 66 1.74 -10.31 -3.25
C PRO A 66 2.97 -9.39 -3.05
N LYS A 67 3.31 -8.54 -4.03
CA LYS A 67 4.40 -7.55 -3.90
C LYS A 67 4.04 -6.48 -2.86
N LEU A 68 2.81 -5.98 -2.89
CA LEU A 68 2.30 -5.01 -1.92
C LEU A 68 2.31 -5.59 -0.50
N THR A 69 1.89 -6.84 -0.35
CA THR A 69 1.90 -7.53 0.95
C THR A 69 3.32 -7.62 1.51
N LYS A 70 4.30 -8.08 0.72
CA LYS A 70 5.71 -8.10 1.14
C LYS A 70 6.22 -6.71 1.51
N LEU A 71 5.89 -5.69 0.73
CA LEU A 71 6.29 -4.31 0.98
C LEU A 71 5.71 -3.78 2.30
N VAL A 72 4.40 -3.98 2.52
CA VAL A 72 3.72 -3.61 3.77
C VAL A 72 4.37 -4.31 4.96
N GLN A 73 4.57 -5.62 4.89
CA GLN A 73 5.20 -6.37 5.99
C GLN A 73 6.62 -5.89 6.29
N ALA A 74 7.41 -5.56 5.26
CA ALA A 74 8.75 -4.99 5.46
C ALA A 74 8.71 -3.64 6.19
N TYR A 75 7.72 -2.78 5.90
CA TYR A 75 7.55 -1.53 6.63
C TYR A 75 7.07 -1.74 8.06
N VAL A 76 6.12 -2.64 8.30
CA VAL A 76 5.67 -3.00 9.66
C VAL A 76 6.84 -3.53 10.49
N GLY A 77 7.65 -4.41 9.93
CA GLY A 77 8.85 -4.94 10.58
C GLY A 77 9.90 -3.87 10.88
N LYS A 78 10.03 -2.85 10.03
CA LYS A 78 10.94 -1.72 10.26
C LYS A 78 10.52 -0.84 11.43
N ILE A 79 9.21 -0.63 11.65
CA ILE A 79 8.73 0.20 12.77
C ILE A 79 9.10 -0.43 14.12
N LYS A 80 9.17 -1.77 14.22
CA LYS A 80 9.59 -2.45 15.45
C LYS A 80 11.07 -2.32 15.80
N LYS A 81 11.91 -1.77 14.91
CA LYS A 81 13.37 -1.66 15.12
C LYS A 81 13.85 -0.25 15.49
N THR A 82 12.94 0.65 15.85
CA THR A 82 13.27 1.96 16.42
C THR A 82 12.55 2.10 17.74
#